data_AF-A0A5B7HG48-F1
#
_entry.id   AF-A0A5B7HG48-F1
#
_cell.length_a   1.000
_cell.length_b   1.000
_cell.length_c   1.000
_cell.angle_alpha   90.00
_cell.angle_beta   90.00
_cell.angle_gamma   90.00
#
_symmetry.space_group_name_H-M   'P 1'
#
loop_
_entity.id
_entity.type
_entity.pdbx_description
1 polymer ?
#
loop_
_entity_poly.entity_id
_entity_poly.type
_entity_poly.pdbx_seq_one_letter_code
_entity_poly.pdbx_strand_id
1 'polypeptide(L)'
;MQEMKKFTLEPAPHQVEESGNEASHRRLAVYDTHMALNGDPFSIDAVYSDHHIYGMVSPPILHVSRFITGYGQEGGSITVKFTNTGPEPLTLVYLEVVPWYLRLFLHTSHSAEQLESMYVAKLVTARDRELPWLYEAVLEVGPRTTRELSLEFNRALLKWLEYPPDANHGFYIPAATVSTILPSPRNVSVNSLNESTLKGK
;
A
#
# COMPACT_ATOMS: atom_id res chain seq x y z
N MET A 1 -5.98 39.16 3.73
CA MET A 1 -6.60 38.79 2.43
C MET A 1 -7.48 37.60 2.72
N GLN A 2 -8.80 37.78 2.66
CA GLN A 2 -9.79 36.79 3.12
C GLN A 2 -9.86 35.66 2.09
N GLU A 3 -9.52 34.43 2.46
CA GLU A 3 -9.71 33.26 1.59
C GLU A 3 -11.20 33.19 1.20
N MET A 4 -11.51 33.36 -0.09
CA MET A 4 -12.87 33.18 -0.58
C MET A 4 -13.25 31.70 -0.41
N LYS A 5 -14.20 31.45 0.49
CA LYS A 5 -14.75 30.11 0.75
C LYS A 5 -15.44 29.62 -0.53
N LYS A 6 -14.81 28.70 -1.26
CA LYS A 6 -15.31 28.17 -2.56
C LYS A 6 -16.58 27.32 -2.46
N PHE A 7 -16.89 26.84 -1.25
CA PHE A 7 -18.09 26.07 -0.95
C PHE A 7 -18.46 26.17 0.52
N THR A 8 -19.70 25.83 0.84
CA THR A 8 -20.21 25.65 2.20
C THR A 8 -20.71 24.22 2.38
N LEU A 9 -20.61 23.70 3.60
CA LEU A 9 -21.14 22.39 3.96
C LEU A 9 -22.46 22.57 4.71
N GLU A 10 -23.46 21.77 4.33
CA GLU A 10 -24.77 21.72 4.96
C GLU A 10 -25.07 20.27 5.38
N PRO A 11 -25.33 20.00 6.67
CA PRO A 11 -25.23 20.92 7.81
C PRO A 11 -23.78 21.33 8.11
N ALA A 12 -23.59 22.39 8.90
CA ALA A 12 -22.26 22.85 9.29
C ALA A 12 -21.52 21.78 10.13
N PRO A 13 -20.19 21.65 9.97
CA PRO A 13 -19.43 20.68 10.75
C PRO A 13 -19.39 21.04 12.24
N HIS A 14 -19.38 20.00 13.08
CA HIS A 14 -19.26 20.15 14.53
C HIS A 14 -17.88 20.70 14.93
N GLN A 15 -16.85 20.27 14.21
CA GLN A 15 -15.48 20.71 14.40
C GLN A 15 -14.77 20.79 13.05
N VAL A 16 -13.78 21.67 12.95
CA VAL A 16 -12.87 21.73 11.81
C VAL A 16 -11.47 21.47 12.32
N GLU A 17 -10.82 20.46 11.76
CA GLU A 17 -9.44 20.11 12.09
C GLU A 17 -8.51 20.49 10.96
N GLU A 18 -7.36 21.06 11.30
CA GLU A 18 -6.27 21.27 10.36
C GLU A 18 -5.17 20.24 10.64
N SER A 19 -4.72 19.55 9.59
CA SER A 19 -3.76 18.46 9.69
C SER A 19 -2.70 18.59 8.60
N GLY A 20 -1.48 18.16 8.92
CA GLY A 20 -0.33 18.20 8.03
C GLY A 20 0.52 19.47 8.13
N ASN A 21 1.51 19.55 7.25
CA ASN A 21 2.48 20.64 7.16
C ASN A 21 2.29 21.43 5.85
N GLU A 22 3.11 22.43 5.57
CA GLU A 22 3.00 23.25 4.34
C GLU A 22 2.92 22.42 3.04
N ALA A 23 3.52 21.22 3.02
CA ALA A 23 3.50 20.33 1.85
C ALA A 23 2.24 19.45 1.74
N SER A 24 1.47 19.28 2.81
CA SER A 24 0.19 18.56 2.82
C SER A 24 -0.76 19.14 3.86
N HIS A 25 -1.03 20.45 3.79
CA HIS A 25 -2.03 21.09 4.64
C HIS A 25 -3.41 20.59 4.24
N ARG A 26 -4.18 20.15 5.23
CA ARG A 26 -5.53 19.61 5.07
C ARG A 26 -6.43 20.29 6.06
N ARG A 27 -7.63 20.61 5.58
CA ARG A 27 -8.72 21.11 6.40
C ARG A 27 -9.85 20.10 6.36
N LEU A 28 -10.09 19.44 7.47
CA LEU A 28 -11.06 18.36 7.63
C LEU A 28 -12.30 18.90 8.35
N ALA A 29 -13.47 18.61 7.79
CA ALA A 29 -14.75 18.83 8.45
C ALA A 29 -15.12 17.59 9.26
N VAL A 30 -15.23 17.74 10.58
CA VAL A 30 -15.47 16.64 11.53
C VAL A 30 -16.92 16.69 12.01
N TYR A 31 -17.61 15.55 11.87
CA TYR A 31 -18.97 15.34 12.30
C TYR A 31 -19.03 14.23 13.35
N ASP A 32 -19.63 14.52 14.50
CA ASP A 32 -19.92 13.50 15.50
C ASP A 32 -21.09 12.65 14.99
N THR A 33 -20.86 11.35 14.77
CA THR A 33 -21.87 10.44 14.22
C THR A 33 -23.02 10.16 15.19
N HIS A 34 -22.77 10.19 16.51
CA HIS A 34 -23.83 10.02 17.49
C HIS A 34 -24.78 11.22 17.48
N MET A 35 -24.24 12.43 17.37
CA MET A 35 -25.04 13.65 17.25
C MET A 35 -25.71 13.78 15.88
N ALA A 36 -25.01 13.44 14.80
CA ALA A 36 -25.45 13.66 13.43
C ALA A 36 -26.52 12.68 12.95
N LEU A 37 -26.40 11.40 13.31
CA LEU A 37 -27.33 10.37 12.84
C LEU A 37 -28.61 10.36 13.67
N ASN A 38 -28.52 10.42 15.00
CA ASN A 38 -29.66 10.32 15.92
C ASN A 38 -30.73 9.25 15.53
N GLY A 39 -30.30 8.14 14.92
CA GLY A 39 -31.17 7.05 14.45
C GLY A 39 -31.65 7.15 12.99
N ASP A 40 -31.41 8.27 12.30
CA ASP A 40 -31.82 8.54 10.92
C ASP A 40 -30.62 8.64 9.97
N PRO A 41 -30.82 8.45 8.65
CA PRO A 41 -29.80 8.72 7.64
C PRO A 41 -29.36 10.19 7.67
N PHE A 42 -28.04 10.42 7.68
CA PHE A 42 -27.44 11.74 7.65
C PHE A 42 -26.78 12.00 6.30
N SER A 43 -27.12 13.12 5.65
CA SER A 43 -26.49 13.59 4.41
C SER A 43 -25.64 14.82 4.69
N ILE A 44 -24.54 14.95 3.95
CA ILE A 44 -23.69 16.13 3.94
C ILE A 44 -23.66 16.66 2.51
N ASP A 45 -24.14 17.88 2.34
CA ASP A 45 -24.17 18.57 1.06
C ASP A 45 -23.04 19.60 0.98
N ALA A 46 -22.33 19.62 -0.13
CA ALA A 46 -21.36 20.65 -0.44
C ALA A 46 -21.97 21.63 -1.47
N VAL A 47 -22.31 22.83 -1.02
CA VAL A 47 -22.92 23.88 -1.84
C VAL A 47 -21.82 24.79 -2.37
N TYR A 48 -21.61 24.78 -3.68
CA TYR A 48 -20.57 25.57 -4.34
C TYR A 48 -21.16 26.88 -4.89
N SER A 49 -20.44 27.99 -4.71
CA SER A 49 -20.84 29.29 -5.26
C SER A 49 -20.56 29.42 -6.76
N ASP A 50 -19.68 28.59 -7.30
CA ASP A 50 -19.30 28.54 -8.71
C ASP A 50 -18.83 27.12 -9.08
N HIS A 51 -18.62 26.85 -10.37
CA HIS A 51 -18.16 25.56 -10.88
C HIS A 51 -16.83 25.16 -10.21
N HIS A 52 -16.83 24.00 -9.55
CA HIS A 52 -15.63 23.47 -8.93
C HIS A 52 -14.65 22.96 -9.99
N ILE A 53 -13.49 23.61 -10.11
CA ILE A 53 -12.39 23.15 -10.94
C ILE A 53 -11.49 22.26 -10.09
N TYR A 54 -11.42 20.96 -10.43
CA TYR A 54 -10.50 20.03 -9.80
C TYR A 54 -9.04 20.47 -10.07
N GLY A 55 -8.27 20.64 -9.01
CA GLY A 55 -6.84 20.88 -9.12
C GLY A 55 -6.10 19.63 -9.57
N MET A 56 -4.90 19.80 -10.17
CA MET A 56 -4.00 18.68 -10.38
C MET A 56 -3.50 18.17 -9.03
N VAL A 57 -3.87 16.94 -8.69
CA VAL A 57 -3.34 16.23 -7.53
C VAL A 57 -1.99 15.65 -7.93
N SER A 58 -0.92 16.16 -7.31
CA SER A 58 0.43 15.57 -7.47
C SER A 58 0.38 14.10 -7.04
N PRO A 59 1.03 13.14 -7.70
CA PRO A 59 1.03 11.75 -7.24
C PRO A 59 1.89 11.55 -5.98
N PRO A 60 1.73 10.43 -5.25
CA PRO A 60 2.63 10.10 -4.15
C PRO A 60 4.07 9.84 -4.63
N ILE A 61 5.04 9.95 -3.72
CA ILE A 61 6.47 9.79 -4.05
C ILE A 61 6.81 8.34 -4.39
N LEU A 62 6.17 7.38 -3.72
CA LEU A 62 6.40 5.96 -3.93
C LEU A 62 5.17 5.34 -4.60
N HIS A 63 5.40 4.66 -5.72
CA HIS A 63 4.42 3.77 -6.34
C HIS A 63 4.93 2.34 -6.23
N VAL A 64 4.05 1.42 -5.84
CA VAL A 64 4.37 -0.01 -5.78
C VAL A 64 3.32 -0.77 -6.56
N SER A 65 3.77 -1.63 -7.46
CA SER A 65 2.90 -2.58 -8.15
C SER A 65 3.46 -3.98 -7.97
N ARG A 66 2.57 -4.93 -7.67
CA ARG A 66 2.90 -6.34 -7.53
C ARG A 66 1.98 -7.13 -8.44
N PHE A 67 2.57 -8.01 -9.22
CA PHE A 67 1.83 -8.90 -10.12
C PHE A 67 2.53 -10.25 -10.20
N ILE A 68 1.77 -11.26 -10.59
CA ILE A 68 2.26 -12.62 -10.75
C ILE A 68 2.32 -12.90 -12.25
N THR A 69 3.47 -13.37 -12.71
CA THR A 69 3.67 -13.84 -14.09
C THR A 69 3.91 -15.34 -14.08
N GLY A 70 3.69 -15.99 -15.23
CA GLY A 70 3.91 -17.43 -15.38
C GLY A 70 3.01 -18.03 -16.46
N TYR A 71 3.41 -19.17 -17.01
CA TYR A 71 2.65 -19.93 -17.99
C TYR A 71 2.42 -21.35 -17.48
N GLY A 72 1.18 -21.83 -17.56
CA GLY A 72 0.79 -23.16 -17.09
C GLY A 72 0.59 -23.25 -15.56
N GLN A 73 0.63 -24.48 -15.03
CA GLN A 73 0.43 -24.79 -13.61
C GLN A 73 1.73 -25.14 -12.88
N GLU A 74 2.89 -25.02 -13.53
CA GLU A 74 4.16 -25.55 -13.02
C GLU A 74 5.03 -24.48 -12.34
N GLY A 75 5.08 -23.27 -12.90
CA GLY A 75 5.94 -22.21 -12.37
C GLY A 75 5.52 -20.80 -12.76
N GLY A 76 6.10 -19.84 -12.07
CA GLY A 76 5.83 -18.42 -12.25
C GLY A 76 6.80 -17.55 -11.46
N SER A 77 6.54 -16.26 -11.44
CA SER A 77 7.31 -15.28 -10.67
C SER A 77 6.40 -14.25 -10.05
N ILE A 78 6.67 -13.90 -8.80
CA ILE A 78 6.09 -12.73 -8.15
C ILE A 78 7.01 -11.57 -8.46
N THR A 79 6.53 -10.61 -9.27
CA THR A 79 7.28 -9.43 -9.66
C THR A 79 6.72 -8.21 -8.94
N VAL A 80 7.60 -7.46 -8.28
CA VAL A 80 7.26 -6.22 -7.59
C VAL A 80 8.10 -5.08 -8.14
N LYS A 81 7.43 -4.01 -8.56
CA LYS A 81 8.06 -2.79 -9.05
C LYS A 81 7.85 -1.69 -8.04
N PHE A 82 8.96 -1.11 -7.59
CA PHE A 82 9.02 0.03 -6.70
C PHE A 82 9.50 1.24 -7.51
N THR A 83 8.64 2.23 -7.70
CA THR A 83 8.95 3.45 -8.44
C THR A 83 9.02 4.63 -7.47
N ASN A 84 10.22 5.20 -7.32
CA ASN A 84 10.46 6.42 -6.57
C ASN A 84 10.43 7.61 -7.55
N THR A 85 9.47 8.51 -7.41
CA THR A 85 9.38 9.75 -8.22
C THR A 85 10.06 10.94 -7.55
N GLY A 86 10.55 10.74 -6.32
CA GLY A 86 11.20 11.76 -5.50
C GLY A 86 12.65 12.06 -5.91
N PRO A 87 13.21 13.17 -5.39
CA PRO A 87 14.58 13.58 -5.68
C PRO A 87 15.63 12.86 -4.80
N GLU A 88 15.22 12.21 -3.71
CA GLU A 88 16.08 11.51 -2.77
C GLU A 88 15.87 9.99 -2.85
N PRO A 89 16.88 9.16 -2.53
CA PRO A 89 16.71 7.71 -2.41
C PRO A 89 15.74 7.35 -1.28
N LEU A 90 15.03 6.23 -1.44
CA LEU A 90 14.11 5.68 -0.43
C LEU A 90 14.56 4.29 0.00
N THR A 91 14.74 4.09 1.31
CA THR A 91 14.91 2.77 1.90
C THR A 91 13.54 2.14 2.17
N LEU A 92 13.31 0.94 1.64
CA LEU A 92 12.07 0.19 1.76
C LEU A 92 12.32 -1.12 2.51
N VAL A 93 11.38 -1.51 3.36
CA VAL A 93 11.26 -2.86 3.90
C VAL A 93 10.13 -3.55 3.16
N TYR A 94 10.46 -4.64 2.46
CA TYR A 94 9.54 -5.49 1.73
C TYR A 94 9.28 -6.78 2.48
N LEU A 95 8.03 -7.05 2.83
CA LEU A 95 7.60 -8.27 3.50
C LEU A 95 6.60 -9.03 2.63
N GLU A 96 6.92 -10.28 2.34
CA GLU A 96 6.10 -11.19 1.56
C GLU A 96 5.85 -12.48 2.34
N VAL A 97 4.57 -12.89 2.43
CA VAL A 97 4.14 -14.16 2.99
C VAL A 97 3.61 -15.03 1.86
N VAL A 98 4.33 -16.09 1.47
CA VAL A 98 3.93 -16.90 0.31
C VAL A 98 3.46 -18.28 0.78
N PRO A 99 2.31 -18.80 0.31
CA PRO A 99 1.84 -20.13 0.66
C PRO A 99 2.88 -21.24 0.37
N TRP A 100 2.88 -22.30 1.19
CA TRP A 100 3.88 -23.38 1.12
C TRP A 100 3.94 -24.09 -0.23
N TYR A 101 2.83 -24.10 -0.96
CA TYR A 101 2.73 -24.75 -2.26
C TYR A 101 3.38 -23.96 -3.39
N LEU A 102 3.87 -22.74 -3.14
CA LEU A 102 4.75 -22.03 -4.06
C LEU A 102 6.18 -22.16 -3.53
N ARG A 103 7.04 -22.93 -4.20
CA ARG A 103 8.44 -23.06 -3.76
C ARG A 103 9.25 -21.93 -4.37
N LEU A 104 9.65 -20.99 -3.53
CA LEU A 104 10.47 -19.86 -3.95
C LEU A 104 11.89 -20.32 -4.32
N PHE A 105 12.40 -19.80 -5.42
CA PHE A 105 13.80 -19.87 -5.79
C PHE A 105 14.53 -18.66 -5.20
N LEU A 106 15.34 -18.90 -4.17
CA LEU A 106 16.05 -17.82 -3.47
C LEU A 106 17.29 -17.32 -4.23
N HIS A 107 17.77 -18.11 -5.18
CA HIS A 107 18.97 -17.80 -5.96
C HIS A 107 18.74 -16.77 -7.08
N THR A 108 17.49 -16.51 -7.46
CA THR A 108 17.13 -15.74 -8.66
C THR A 108 16.80 -14.27 -8.41
N SER A 109 16.71 -13.82 -7.16
CA SER A 109 16.23 -12.45 -6.85
C SER A 109 17.32 -11.36 -6.79
N HIS A 110 18.58 -11.69 -7.07
CA HIS A 110 19.70 -10.78 -6.87
C HIS A 110 20.66 -10.77 -8.06
N SER A 111 20.44 -9.90 -9.05
CA SER A 111 21.54 -9.52 -9.95
C SER A 111 22.65 -8.85 -9.13
N ALA A 112 23.91 -8.93 -9.57
CA ALA A 112 25.04 -8.36 -8.82
C ALA A 112 24.85 -6.86 -8.51
N GLU A 113 24.27 -6.09 -9.45
CA GLU A 113 23.91 -4.68 -9.27
C GLU A 113 22.77 -4.46 -8.25
N GLN A 114 21.82 -5.40 -8.15
CA GLN A 114 20.76 -5.35 -7.13
C GLN A 114 21.28 -5.72 -5.74
N LEU A 115 22.31 -6.56 -5.63
CA LEU A 115 22.80 -7.07 -4.35
C LEU A 115 23.52 -5.99 -3.52
N GLU A 116 24.13 -4.98 -4.15
CA GLU A 116 24.85 -3.91 -3.42
C GLU A 116 23.94 -3.05 -2.53
N SER A 117 22.65 -2.96 -2.86
CA SER A 117 21.68 -2.09 -2.19
C SER A 117 20.45 -2.85 -1.68
N MET A 118 20.54 -4.17 -1.53
CA MET A 118 19.47 -5.00 -0.97
C MET A 118 20.02 -6.20 -0.20
N TYR A 119 19.44 -6.47 0.96
CA TYR A 119 19.73 -7.67 1.75
C TYR A 119 18.45 -8.28 2.32
N VAL A 120 18.47 -9.59 2.55
CA VAL A 120 17.38 -10.32 3.18
C VAL A 120 17.55 -10.22 4.69
N ALA A 121 16.64 -9.50 5.35
CA ALA A 121 16.66 -9.31 6.80
C ALA A 121 16.13 -10.54 7.55
N LYS A 122 15.10 -11.19 6.99
CA LYS A 122 14.52 -12.40 7.57
C LYS A 122 14.00 -13.32 6.47
N LEU A 123 14.33 -14.60 6.62
CA LEU A 123 13.83 -15.66 5.74
C LEU A 123 13.37 -16.84 6.58
N VAL A 124 12.10 -17.22 6.41
CA VAL A 124 11.54 -18.48 6.91
C VAL A 124 11.15 -19.31 5.72
N THR A 125 11.69 -20.53 5.63
CA THR A 125 11.38 -21.46 4.56
C THR A 125 10.05 -22.16 4.82
N ALA A 126 9.27 -22.37 3.77
CA ALA A 126 7.99 -23.05 3.92
C ALA A 126 8.13 -24.52 4.30
N ARG A 127 7.12 -25.03 5.00
CA ARG A 127 6.92 -26.44 5.29
C ARG A 127 5.56 -26.88 4.77
N ASP A 128 5.53 -27.99 4.06
CA ASP A 128 4.34 -28.51 3.39
C ASP A 128 3.17 -28.61 4.35
N ARG A 129 2.07 -27.89 4.05
CA ARG A 129 0.81 -27.91 4.81
C ARG A 129 0.90 -27.41 6.24
N GLU A 130 2.05 -26.84 6.63
CA GLU A 130 2.31 -26.40 8.00
C GLU A 130 2.66 -24.92 8.07
N LEU A 131 3.54 -24.44 7.18
CA LEU A 131 4.14 -23.12 7.31
C LEU A 131 4.34 -22.45 5.94
N PRO A 132 3.89 -21.20 5.75
CA PRO A 132 4.20 -20.42 4.56
C PRO A 132 5.67 -19.97 4.56
N TRP A 133 6.13 -19.47 3.42
CA TRP A 133 7.35 -18.67 3.34
C TRP A 133 7.15 -17.32 4.02
N LEU A 134 8.19 -16.84 4.67
CA LEU A 134 8.33 -15.45 5.08
C LEU A 134 9.59 -14.89 4.44
N TYR A 135 9.46 -13.91 3.55
CA TYR A 135 10.57 -13.22 2.92
C TYR A 135 10.53 -11.74 3.30
N GLU A 136 11.51 -11.30 4.06
CA GLU A 136 11.70 -9.91 4.45
C GLU A 136 13.01 -9.40 3.89
N ALA A 137 12.95 -8.38 3.03
CA ALA A 137 14.12 -7.76 2.43
C ALA A 137 14.11 -6.25 2.66
N VAL A 138 15.30 -5.70 2.86
CA VAL A 138 15.52 -4.25 2.88
C VAL A 138 16.21 -3.89 1.58
N LEU A 139 15.68 -2.91 0.87
CA LEU A 139 16.21 -2.45 -0.40
C LEU A 139 16.17 -0.93 -0.52
N GLU A 140 17.12 -0.36 -1.24
CA GLU A 140 17.11 1.06 -1.60
C GLU A 140 16.58 1.27 -3.02
N VAL A 141 15.72 2.27 -3.20
CA VAL A 141 15.26 2.72 -4.52
C VAL A 141 15.80 4.11 -4.75
N GLY A 142 16.70 4.24 -5.73
CA GLY A 142 17.34 5.51 -6.07
C GLY A 142 16.35 6.58 -6.54
N PRO A 143 16.78 7.85 -6.59
CA PRO A 143 15.92 8.96 -6.94
C PRO A 143 15.44 8.87 -8.39
N ARG A 144 14.14 9.09 -8.63
CA ARG A 144 13.52 9.04 -9.98
C ARG A 144 13.75 7.72 -10.72
N THR A 145 13.91 6.61 -10.02
CA THR A 145 14.13 5.28 -10.62
C THR A 145 13.00 4.32 -10.31
N THR A 146 12.94 3.24 -11.09
CA THR A 146 12.12 2.06 -10.79
C THR A 146 13.03 0.88 -10.54
N ARG A 147 12.81 0.20 -9.42
CA ARG A 147 13.50 -1.03 -9.05
C ARG A 147 12.53 -2.19 -9.08
N GLU A 148 12.97 -3.31 -9.64
CA GLU A 148 12.19 -4.55 -9.71
C GLU A 148 12.77 -5.60 -8.75
N LEU A 149 11.89 -6.33 -8.06
CA LEU A 149 12.20 -7.54 -7.30
C LEU A 149 11.39 -8.69 -7.91
N SER A 150 12.06 -9.77 -8.27
CA SER A 150 11.44 -10.96 -8.85
C SER A 150 11.72 -12.18 -7.98
N LEU A 151 10.65 -12.80 -7.48
CA LEU A 151 10.67 -14.03 -6.71
C LEU A 151 10.08 -15.14 -7.56
N GLU A 152 10.95 -15.86 -8.25
CA GLU A 152 10.54 -17.02 -9.04
C GLU A 152 10.09 -18.16 -8.13
N PHE A 153 9.14 -18.95 -8.61
CA PHE A 153 8.65 -20.10 -7.89
C PHE A 153 8.17 -21.22 -8.81
N ASN A 154 8.14 -22.44 -8.29
CA ASN A 154 7.35 -23.53 -8.85
C ASN A 154 6.14 -23.84 -7.96
N ARG A 155 5.13 -24.53 -8.52
CA ARG A 155 3.97 -24.99 -7.77
C ARG A 155 4.17 -26.43 -7.32
N ALA A 156 3.91 -26.70 -6.05
CA ALA A 156 3.81 -28.06 -5.53
C ALA A 156 2.47 -28.69 -5.91
N LEU A 157 2.45 -30.02 -6.04
CA LEU A 157 1.22 -30.75 -6.27
C LEU A 157 0.35 -30.74 -5.01
N LEU A 158 -0.87 -30.22 -5.17
CA LEU A 158 -1.89 -30.18 -4.12
C LEU A 158 -2.74 -31.45 -4.17
N LYS A 159 -3.27 -31.87 -3.02
CA LYS A 159 -4.28 -32.93 -2.93
C LYS A 159 -5.61 -32.38 -3.45
N TRP A 160 -6.49 -33.28 -3.89
CA TRP A 160 -7.80 -32.90 -4.45
C TRP A 160 -8.65 -32.03 -3.50
N LEU A 161 -8.54 -32.23 -2.19
CA LEU A 161 -9.24 -31.42 -1.16
C LEU A 161 -8.60 -30.05 -0.89
N GLU A 162 -7.41 -29.77 -1.42
CA GLU A 162 -6.66 -28.53 -1.16
C GLU A 162 -6.87 -27.50 -2.27
N TYR A 163 -7.52 -27.88 -3.38
CA TYR A 163 -7.92 -26.95 -4.42
C TYR A 163 -9.12 -26.12 -3.97
N PRO A 164 -9.15 -24.81 -4.28
CA PRO A 164 -10.36 -24.03 -4.10
C PRO A 164 -11.52 -24.64 -4.92
N PRO A 165 -12.77 -24.55 -4.44
CA PRO A 165 -13.92 -25.21 -5.06
C PRO A 165 -14.24 -24.70 -6.48
N ASP A 166 -13.66 -23.58 -6.90
CA ASP A 166 -13.82 -23.00 -8.23
C ASP A 166 -12.48 -22.95 -8.99
N ALA A 167 -12.38 -23.74 -10.05
CA ALA A 167 -11.20 -23.82 -10.90
C ALA A 167 -10.97 -22.55 -11.75
N ASN A 168 -11.99 -21.73 -11.99
CA ASN A 168 -11.88 -20.55 -12.85
C ASN A 168 -11.12 -19.39 -12.19
N HIS A 169 -11.12 -19.32 -10.85
CA HIS A 169 -10.45 -18.25 -10.09
C HIS A 169 -8.97 -18.56 -9.75
N GLY A 170 -8.58 -19.84 -9.81
CA GLY A 170 -7.23 -20.28 -9.49
C GLY A 170 -6.84 -20.02 -8.04
N PHE A 171 -5.55 -19.76 -7.79
CA PHE A 171 -5.00 -19.53 -6.45
C PHE A 171 -4.73 -18.04 -6.23
N TYR A 172 -5.33 -17.50 -5.17
CA TYR A 172 -4.98 -16.17 -4.67
C TYR A 172 -3.72 -16.24 -3.80
N ILE A 173 -2.83 -15.27 -3.97
CA ILE A 173 -1.68 -15.07 -3.08
C ILE A 173 -2.00 -13.84 -2.22
N PRO A 174 -1.70 -13.86 -0.91
CA PRO A 174 -1.88 -12.68 -0.07
C PRO A 174 -1.09 -11.48 -0.59
N ALA A 175 -1.51 -10.30 -0.16
CA ALA A 175 -0.80 -9.06 -0.44
C ALA A 175 0.55 -9.01 0.30
N ALA A 176 1.51 -8.29 -0.28
CA ALA A 176 2.77 -7.96 0.36
C ALA A 176 2.66 -6.66 1.15
N THR A 177 3.55 -6.46 2.12
CA THR A 177 3.65 -5.23 2.90
C THR A 177 4.91 -4.47 2.53
N VAL A 178 4.79 -3.16 2.31
CA VAL A 178 5.92 -2.24 2.09
C VAL A 178 5.92 -1.20 3.19
N SER A 179 7.04 -1.06 3.88
CA SER A 179 7.23 -0.03 4.91
C SER A 179 8.38 0.89 4.52
N THR A 180 8.19 2.20 4.68
CA THR A 180 9.21 3.21 4.41
C THR A 180 8.92 4.50 5.17
N ILE A 181 9.92 5.37 5.26
CA ILE A 181 9.78 6.74 5.78
C ILE A 181 9.78 7.67 4.57
N LEU A 182 8.67 8.37 4.36
CA LEU A 182 8.55 9.33 3.27
C LEU A 182 9.02 10.72 3.73
N PRO A 183 9.71 11.49 2.87
CA PRO A 183 10.16 12.84 3.22
C PRO A 183 9.00 13.85 3.31
N SER A 184 7.85 13.55 2.70
CA SER A 184 6.64 14.38 2.82
C SER A 184 5.36 13.55 2.77
N PRO A 185 4.33 13.89 3.57
CA PRO A 185 3.07 13.15 3.64
C PRO A 185 2.06 13.59 2.56
N ARG A 186 2.48 13.63 1.29
CA ARG A 186 1.60 14.02 0.17
C ARG A 186 0.63 12.89 -0.20
N ASN A 187 -0.66 13.22 -0.37
CA ASN A 187 -1.73 12.29 -0.81
C ASN A 187 -1.86 11.01 0.01
N VAL A 188 -1.59 11.10 1.30
CA VAL A 188 -1.74 9.97 2.23
C VAL A 188 -3.19 9.95 2.75
N SER A 189 -3.86 8.82 2.85
CA SER A 189 -5.23 8.76 3.39
C SER A 189 -5.30 8.68 4.94
N VAL A 190 -4.23 9.05 5.66
CA VAL A 190 -4.19 9.01 7.12
C VAL A 190 -4.81 10.27 7.74
N ASN A 191 -5.55 10.09 8.84
CA ASN A 191 -6.26 11.17 9.53
C ASN A 191 -5.34 12.01 10.42
N SER A 192 -4.39 11.37 11.11
CA SER A 192 -3.42 12.02 12.01
C SER A 192 -1.98 11.69 11.60
N LEU A 193 -1.15 12.71 11.42
CA LEU A 193 0.29 12.55 11.18
C LEU A 193 1.12 12.68 12.48
N ASN A 194 0.50 13.15 13.57
CA ASN A 194 1.17 13.42 14.85
C ASN A 194 0.81 12.45 15.98
N GLU A 195 -0.22 11.61 15.79
CA GLU A 195 -0.67 10.66 16.82
C GLU A 195 -0.89 9.31 16.14
N SER A 196 -0.24 8.26 16.66
CA SER A 196 -0.62 6.88 16.37
C SER A 196 -2.10 6.73 16.75
N THR A 197 -2.93 6.24 15.83
CA THR A 197 -4.40 6.14 15.98
C THR A 197 -4.86 5.16 17.05
N LEU A 198 -3.98 4.74 17.96
CA LEU A 198 -4.33 4.02 19.18
C LEU A 198 -4.47 5.03 20.32
N LYS A 199 -5.56 5.80 20.31
CA LYS A 199 -6.03 6.40 21.57
C LYS A 199 -6.55 5.26 22.43
N GLY A 200 -5.74 4.88 23.42
CA GLY A 200 -6.14 3.93 24.46
C GLY A 200 -7.45 4.40 25.10
N LYS A 201 -8.34 3.45 25.34
CA LYS A 201 -9.47 3.63 26.26
C LYS A 201 -8.96 3.86 27.67
#